data_AF-A0A7W8CXM4-F1
#
_entry.id   AF-A0A7W8CXM4-F1
#
_cell.length_a   1.000
_cell.length_b   1.000
_cell.length_c   1.000
_cell.angle_alpha   90.00
_cell.angle_beta   90.00
_cell.angle_gamma   90.00
#
_symmetry.space_group_name_H-M   'P 1'
#
loop_
_entity.id
_entity.type
_entity.pdbx_description
1 polymer ?
#
loop_
_entity_poly.entity_id
_entity_poly.type
_entity_poly.pdbx_seq_one_letter_code
_entity_poly.pdbx_strand_id
1 'polypeptide(L)'
;MKYSVSEILPYLDEGETAVETENRMIVRKVKDKISLYQDHWHTKIPAEDFLTLYAQSSFILYDAEDTGISEEKDEEYYAWRRRSQ
;
A
#
# COMPACT_ATOMS: atom_id res chain seq x y z
N MET A 1 2.40 -13.31 -8.94
CA MET A 1 3.48 -12.98 -9.90
C MET A 1 4.32 -11.87 -9.28
N LYS A 2 5.66 -11.92 -9.35
CA LYS A 2 6.52 -10.86 -8.82
C LYS A 2 6.93 -9.93 -9.95
N TYR A 3 6.93 -8.63 -9.68
CA TYR A 3 7.29 -7.55 -10.59
C TYR A 3 8.48 -6.78 -10.03
N SER A 4 9.35 -6.30 -10.91
CA SER A 4 10.37 -5.31 -10.58
C SER A 4 9.77 -3.89 -10.49
N VAL A 5 10.55 -2.92 -10.01
CA VAL A 5 10.11 -1.53 -9.87
C VAL A 5 9.69 -0.89 -11.21
N SER A 6 10.38 -1.21 -12.31
CA SER A 6 10.04 -0.67 -13.63
C SER A 6 8.79 -1.32 -14.21
N GLU A 7 8.53 -2.58 -13.87
CA GLU A 7 7.34 -3.30 -14.30
C GLU A 7 6.09 -2.89 -13.51
N ILE A 8 6.24 -2.50 -12.24
CA ILE A 8 5.09 -2.13 -11.40
C ILE A 8 4.60 -0.70 -11.63
N LEU A 9 5.47 0.21 -12.09
CA LEU A 9 5.13 1.61 -12.30
C LEU A 9 3.91 1.86 -13.21
N PRO A 10 3.77 1.20 -14.38
CA PRO A 10 2.58 1.37 -15.22
C PRO A 10 1.28 1.04 -14.49
N TYR A 11 1.27 -0.03 -13.68
CA TYR A 11 0.11 -0.40 -12.89
C TYR A 11 -0.20 0.65 -11.82
N LEU A 12 0.83 1.16 -11.14
CA LEU A 12 0.66 2.25 -10.17
C LEU A 12 0.11 3.52 -10.84
N ASP A 13 0.50 3.79 -12.09
CA ASP A 13 -0.01 4.90 -12.91
C ASP A 13 -1.48 4.74 -13.29
N GLU A 14 -1.93 3.50 -13.50
CA GLU A 14 -3.34 3.12 -13.70
C GLU A 14 -4.17 3.18 -12.41
N GLY A 15 -3.52 3.41 -11.26
CA GLY A 15 -4.15 3.56 -9.95
C GLY A 15 -4.21 2.29 -9.13
N GLU A 16 -3.57 1.21 -9.60
CA GLU A 16 -3.42 -0.05 -8.89
C GLU A 16 -2.58 0.12 -7.61
N THR A 17 -2.70 -0.86 -6.73
CA THR A 17 -1.90 -0.94 -5.51
C THR A 17 -0.92 -2.09 -5.60
N ALA A 18 0.31 -1.86 -5.14
CA ALA A 18 1.33 -2.89 -5.07
C ALA A 18 1.81 -3.10 -3.63
N VAL A 19 2.36 -4.28 -3.36
CA VAL A 19 3.01 -4.60 -2.09
C VAL A 19 4.44 -5.03 -2.35
N GLU A 20 5.37 -4.39 -1.67
CA GLU A 20 6.79 -4.75 -1.65
C GLU A 20 6.97 -6.03 -0.82
N THR A 21 7.65 -7.03 -1.38
CA THR A 21 7.61 -8.39 -0.82
C THR A 21 8.45 -8.58 0.43
N GLU A 22 9.53 -7.82 0.61
CA GLU A 22 10.47 -8.01 1.73
C GLU A 22 9.89 -7.44 3.02
N ASN A 23 9.37 -6.23 2.98
CA ASN A 23 8.89 -5.49 4.15
C ASN A 23 7.37 -5.36 4.17
N ARG A 24 6.65 -5.98 3.22
CA ARG A 24 5.18 -5.87 3.09
C ARG A 24 4.68 -4.43 3.05
N MET A 25 5.49 -3.54 2.47
CA MET A 25 5.15 -2.13 2.35
C MET A 25 4.15 -1.95 1.21
N ILE A 26 3.04 -1.26 1.48
CA ILE A 26 2.04 -0.94 0.47
C ILE A 26 2.51 0.29 -0.31
N VAL A 27 2.41 0.22 -1.63
CA VAL A 27 2.85 1.23 -2.57
C VAL A 27 1.70 1.62 -3.47
N ARG A 28 1.46 2.94 -3.57
CA ARG A 28 0.44 3.51 -4.45
C ARG A 28 0.91 4.83 -5.05
N LYS A 29 0.60 5.08 -6.31
CA LYS A 29 0.82 6.43 -6.89
C LYS A 29 -0.35 7.35 -6.55
N VAL A 30 -0.02 8.57 -6.13
CA VAL A 30 -0.97 9.64 -5.86
C VAL A 30 -0.47 10.90 -6.55
N LYS A 31 -1.13 11.28 -7.65
CA LYS A 31 -0.65 12.33 -8.57
C LYS A 31 0.75 11.96 -9.10
N ASP A 32 1.74 12.82 -8.90
CA ASP A 32 3.12 12.62 -9.38
C ASP A 32 4.06 12.02 -8.32
N LYS A 33 3.52 11.53 -7.20
CA LYS A 33 4.31 10.98 -6.09
C LYS A 33 3.91 9.56 -5.77
N ILE A 34 4.89 8.76 -5.33
CA ILE A 34 4.67 7.44 -4.79
C ILE A 34 4.46 7.56 -3.29
N SER A 35 3.32 7.07 -2.82
CA SER A 35 2.99 6.98 -1.40
C SER A 35 3.35 5.58 -0.91
N LEU A 36 4.11 5.53 0.18
CA LEU A 36 4.62 4.34 0.81
C LEU A 36 3.97 4.21 2.19
N TYR A 37 3.32 3.07 2.43
CA TYR A 37 2.58 2.80 3.65
C TYR A 37 3.17 1.58 4.37
N GLN A 38 3.43 1.77 5.66
CA GLN A 38 4.01 0.80 6.58
C GLN A 38 3.36 1.01 7.95
N ASP A 39 3.32 -0.03 8.78
CA ASP A 39 2.54 0.00 10.03
C ASP A 39 2.92 1.14 10.98
N HIS A 40 4.19 1.56 10.93
CA HIS A 40 4.75 2.56 11.84
C HIS A 40 5.10 3.89 11.16
N TRP A 41 5.04 3.97 9.82
CA TRP A 41 5.37 5.19 9.10
C TRP A 41 4.74 5.25 7.71
N HIS A 42 4.52 6.48 7.26
CA HIS A 42 3.91 6.79 5.99
C HIS A 42 4.69 7.92 5.34
N THR A 43 5.11 7.77 4.09
CA THR A 43 5.84 8.83 3.39
C THR A 43 5.44 8.93 1.93
N LYS A 44 5.86 10.04 1.30
CA LYS A 44 5.67 10.28 -0.13
C LYS A 44 6.99 10.68 -0.75
N ILE A 45 7.39 9.97 -1.79
CA ILE A 45 8.61 10.25 -2.54
C ILE A 45 8.30 10.51 -4.01
N PRO A 46 9.16 11.27 -4.71
CA PRO A 46 9.14 11.33 -6.17
C PRO A 46 9.23 9.94 -6.80
N ALA A 47 8.63 9.77 -7.97
CA ALA A 47 8.71 8.49 -8.70
C ALA A 47 10.14 8.15 -9.15
N GLU A 48 10.96 9.16 -9.45
CA GLU A 48 12.39 9.00 -9.78
C GLU A 48 13.21 8.41 -8.61
N ASP A 49 12.93 8.88 -7.39
CA ASP A 49 13.56 8.36 -6.18
C ASP A 49 13.09 6.94 -5.90
N PHE A 50 11.81 6.65 -6.15
CA PHE A 50 11.25 5.30 -5.99
C PHE A 50 11.95 4.28 -6.88
N LEU A 51 12.19 4.60 -8.15
CA LEU A 51 12.94 3.75 -9.09
C LEU A 51 14.34 3.41 -8.58
N THR A 52 15.02 4.39 -7.98
CA THR A 52 16.41 4.22 -7.53
C THR A 52 16.48 3.47 -6.19
N LEU A 53 15.65 3.89 -5.22
CA LEU A 53 15.65 3.33 -3.87
C LEU A 53 15.16 1.88 -3.83
N TYR A 54 14.25 1.51 -4.73
CA TYR A 54 13.62 0.19 -4.77
C TYR A 54 14.01 -0.62 -6.01
N ALA A 55 15.13 -0.27 -6.66
CA ALA A 55 15.61 -0.94 -7.88
C ALA A 55 15.78 -2.47 -7.73
N GLN A 56 16.14 -2.93 -6.54
CA GLN A 56 16.37 -4.35 -6.24
C GLN A 56 15.16 -5.01 -5.55
N SER A 57 14.13 -4.24 -5.22
CA SER A 57 12.95 -4.75 -4.54
C SER A 57 12.01 -5.48 -5.51
N SER A 58 11.27 -6.43 -4.97
CA SER A 58 10.23 -7.16 -5.70
C SER A 58 8.85 -6.74 -5.19
N PHE A 59 7.90 -6.63 -6.11
CA PHE A 59 6.54 -6.19 -5.84
C PHE A 59 5.53 -7.24 -6.30
N ILE A 60 4.37 -7.25 -5.68
CA ILE A 60 3.19 -7.97 -6.14
C ILE A 60 2.06 -6.98 -6.31
N LEU A 61 1.23 -7.16 -7.33
CA LEU A 61 -0.02 -6.42 -7.42
C LEU A 61 -0.96 -6.90 -6.32
N TYR A 62 -1.55 -5.93 -5.64
CA TYR A 62 -2.51 -6.18 -4.60
C TYR A 62 -3.90 -6.24 -5.24
N ASP A 63 -4.45 -7.44 -5.31
CA ASP A 63 -5.83 -7.61 -5.74
C ASP A 63 -6.75 -7.27 -4.57
N ALA A 64 -7.60 -6.26 -4.74
CA ALA A 64 -8.52 -5.81 -3.68
C ALA A 64 -9.51 -6.90 -3.26
N GLU A 65 -9.69 -7.95 -4.09
CA GLU A 65 -10.53 -9.11 -3.78
C GLU A 65 -10.03 -9.93 -2.57
N ASP A 66 -8.77 -9.77 -2.13
CA ASP A 66 -8.17 -10.51 -1.00
C ASP A 66 -8.03 -9.65 0.28
N THR A 67 -9.00 -8.75 0.50
CA THR A 67 -9.14 -8.08 1.81
C THR A 67 -10.38 -8.58 2.52
N GLY A 68 -10.16 -9.48 3.47
CA GLY A 68 -11.04 -9.71 4.61
C GLY A 68 -11.17 -8.47 5.49
N ILE A 69 -11.68 -7.36 4.95
CA ILE A 69 -12.39 -6.35 5.72
C ILE A 69 -13.72 -7.01 6.08
N SER A 70 -13.70 -7.88 7.09
CA SER A 70 -14.91 -8.19 7.82
C SER A 70 -15.31 -6.90 8.52
N GLU A 71 -16.43 -6.31 8.12
CA GLU A 71 -17.10 -5.17 8.79
C GLU A 71 -17.26 -5.39 10.31
N GLU A 72 -17.13 -6.64 10.75
CA GLU A 72 -17.16 -7.11 12.14
C GLU A 72 -16.11 -6.47 13.07
N LYS A 73 -14.95 -6.02 12.57
CA LYS A 73 -13.94 -5.33 13.42
C LYS A 73 -14.24 -3.85 13.69
N ASP A 74 -15.08 -3.22 12.88
CA ASP A 74 -15.47 -1.83 13.10
C ASP A 74 -16.48 -1.70 14.24
N GLU A 75 -17.31 -2.71 14.48
CA GLU A 75 -18.29 -2.69 15.58
C GLU A 75 -17.64 -2.67 16.98
N GLU A 76 -16.51 -3.37 17.15
CA GLU A 76 -15.78 -3.42 18.42
C GLU A 76 -15.16 -2.05 18.77
N TYR A 77 -14.66 -1.33 17.75
CA TYR A 77 -14.12 0.03 17.91
C TYR A 77 -15.20 1.07 18.26
N TYR A 78 -16.48 0.84 17.97
CA TYR A 78 -17.57 1.72 18.41
C TYR A 78 -18.20 1.31 19.74
N ALA A 79 -17.86 0.14 20.31
CA ALA A 79 -18.45 -0.34 21.55
C ALA A 79 -18.00 0.46 22.79
N TRP A 80 -16.75 0.96 22.83
CA TRP A 80 -16.26 1.75 23.97
C TRP A 80 -16.91 3.14 24.07
N ARG A 81 -17.31 3.74 22.94
CA ARG A 81 -17.99 5.05 22.92
C ARG A 81 -19.41 5.02 23.46
N ARG A 82 -20.06 3.85 23.48
CA ARG A 82 -21.44 3.67 23.96
C ARG A 82 -21.54 3.47 25.49
N ARG A 83 -20.42 3.28 26.19
CA ARG A 83 -20.41 3.11 27.67
C ARG A 83 -20.23 4.42 28.45
N SER A 84 -20.07 5.55 27.79
CA SER A 84 -19.84 6.86 28.42
C SER A 84 -21.05 7.79 28.38
N GLN A 85 -22.26 7.27 28.12
CA GLN A 85 -23.49 8.05 28.14
C GLN A 85 -24.39 7.62 29.29
#